data_AF-A0A520IQN7-F1
#
_entry.id   AF-A0A520IQN7-F1
#
_cell.length_a   1.000
_cell.length_b   1.000
_cell.length_c   1.000
_cell.angle_alpha   90.00
_cell.angle_beta   90.00
_cell.angle_gamma   90.00
#
_symmetry.space_group_name_H-M   'P 1'
#
loop_
_entity.id
_entity.type
_entity.pdbx_description
1 polymer ?
#
loop_
_entity_poly.entity_id
_entity_poly.type
_entity_poly.pdbx_seq_one_letter_code
_entity_poly.pdbx_strand_id
1 'polypeptide(L)'
;MKKRFLMLLLLSFLAWSNTGFAMAAIQDTIATDDLIFTEITPEDEGPAQIDSAKSEAPDDSVKRGAAVDTVKSAAVSNETYDNAAEENKSLWETFIAGLVGGFLAFIMPCIFPMVPLTISYFTKRAGSREKGIGQALIYGLSIIVIYVAFGLLITVLFGSAGLNALSASGLFNFLFFLLLVIFAISFFGAFEITLPSSFVNKIDSKADNSKGLGGIFFMAASLALVSFSCTGPIIGTLLVQASSKGELLAPAIGMFGFALALALPFTLSAIFPGFLSSMPKSGGWLNSVKVCLGFLELALALKFLSSADLAWHWEWFDREIFLVLWIVIFVLMGIYLLGKIKFSHDSDLPYVSVPRLFFAILSFSFALYMVPGLFGAPVSVLSGLAPPMNTQDFILNGSSSAPSASSAGFPAKVKHSESLKPPVGFQAFFDLDEGLEYAKKVGKPVLLDFTGHTCVNCRRMEDLVWVDKEVGRLIKEEYVLIQLYADDRNIKMPAEKIHHSKILKRNTDDLGYWNLDFQATKYGSNAQPLYVLAGYDLNPLVKPQGAIFDVKEYAAYLQSGLDKFKTAEQTK
;
A
#
# COMPACT_ATOMS: atom_id res chain seq x y z
N MET A 1 30.62 15.38 9.33
CA MET A 1 29.87 16.63 9.00
C MET A 1 28.35 16.42 8.88
N LYS A 2 27.86 15.34 8.26
CA LYS A 2 26.41 15.11 8.06
C LYS A 2 25.56 15.05 9.36
N LYS A 3 26.02 14.38 10.42
CA LYS A 3 25.30 14.32 11.72
C LYS A 3 25.19 15.68 12.46
N ARG A 4 26.15 16.59 12.27
CA ARG A 4 26.14 17.93 12.89
C ARG A 4 25.21 18.90 12.18
N PHE A 5 25.09 18.78 10.85
CA PHE A 5 24.13 19.57 10.08
C PHE A 5 22.68 19.20 10.43
N LEU A 6 22.41 17.92 10.66
CA LEU A 6 21.10 17.42 11.09
C LEU A 6 20.73 17.87 12.51
N MET A 7 21.68 17.89 13.44
CA MET A 7 21.44 18.38 14.81
C MET A 7 21.14 19.89 14.82
N LEU A 8 21.78 20.67 13.93
CA LEU A 8 21.47 22.08 13.72
C LEU A 8 20.08 22.30 13.09
N LEU A 9 19.66 21.43 12.17
CA LEU A 9 18.33 21.47 11.54
C LEU A 9 17.21 21.12 12.52
N LEU A 10 17.41 20.11 13.36
CA LEU A 10 16.50 19.74 14.46
C LEU A 10 16.44 20.82 15.54
N LEU A 11 17.58 21.42 15.90
CA LEU A 11 17.62 22.56 16.84
C LEU A 11 16.96 23.82 16.27
N SER A 12 17.07 24.08 14.96
CA SER A 12 16.36 25.19 14.32
C SER A 12 14.84 24.97 14.26
N PHE A 13 14.40 23.72 14.10
CA PHE A 13 12.98 23.38 14.10
C PHE A 13 12.36 23.50 15.52
N LEU A 14 13.12 23.16 16.56
CA LEU A 14 12.75 23.38 17.97
C LEU A 14 12.84 24.84 18.42
N ALA A 15 13.66 25.67 17.76
CA ALA A 15 13.73 27.10 18.04
C ALA A 15 12.57 27.88 17.40
N TRP A 16 12.03 27.42 16.26
CA TRP A 16 10.87 28.03 15.61
C TRP A 16 9.53 27.73 16.30
N SER A 17 9.42 26.68 17.11
CA SER A 17 8.20 26.40 17.88
C SER A 17 8.03 27.30 19.12
N ASN A 18 9.05 28.08 19.49
CA ASN A 18 9.05 28.90 20.72
C ASN A 18 8.81 30.40 20.51
N THR A 19 8.68 30.90 19.27
CA THR A 19 8.26 32.29 19.03
C THR A 19 6.75 32.37 18.96
N GLY A 20 6.15 32.90 20.02
CA GLY A 20 4.72 32.88 20.30
C GLY A 20 3.81 33.46 19.21
N PHE A 21 2.75 32.72 18.94
CA PHE A 21 1.52 33.25 18.37
C PHE A 21 0.81 34.09 19.43
N ALA A 22 1.03 35.40 19.42
CA ALA A 22 0.11 36.35 20.02
C ALA A 22 -1.07 36.52 19.05
N MET A 23 -2.18 35.81 19.28
CA MET A 23 -3.45 36.09 18.61
C MET A 23 -4.21 37.18 19.36
N ALA A 24 -4.53 38.26 18.66
CA ALA A 24 -5.57 39.19 19.06
C ALA A 24 -6.93 38.51 18.89
N ALA A 25 -7.66 38.35 20.00
CA ALA A 25 -9.04 37.92 20.00
C ALA A 25 -9.92 39.05 19.46
N ILE A 26 -10.71 38.77 18.43
CA ILE A 26 -11.89 39.56 18.06
C ILE A 26 -13.10 38.68 18.38
N GLN A 27 -13.91 39.18 19.30
CA GLN A 27 -15.04 38.53 19.92
C GLN A 27 -16.32 39.01 19.25
N ASP A 28 -16.97 38.15 18.47
CA ASP A 28 -18.35 38.39 18.03
C ASP A 28 -19.30 37.77 19.06
N THR A 29 -19.79 38.65 19.93
CA THR A 29 -20.83 38.37 20.92
C THR A 29 -22.19 38.35 20.20
N ILE A 30 -22.90 37.23 20.21
CA ILE A 30 -24.36 37.23 20.00
C ILE A 30 -24.98 36.98 21.37
N ALA A 31 -25.62 38.03 21.90
CA ALA A 31 -26.35 38.02 23.15
C ALA A 31 -27.55 37.07 23.07
N THR A 32 -27.72 36.21 24.07
CA THR A 32 -28.89 35.36 24.26
C THR A 32 -29.70 35.92 25.44
N ASP A 33 -30.38 37.05 25.25
CA ASP A 33 -31.28 37.62 26.26
C ASP A 33 -32.78 37.38 25.97
N ASP A 34 -33.15 36.71 24.87
CA ASP A 34 -34.57 36.53 24.48
C ASP A 34 -34.95 35.08 24.11
N LEU A 35 -34.61 34.10 24.95
CA LEU A 35 -35.17 32.74 24.83
C LEU A 35 -35.84 32.30 26.13
N ILE A 36 -37.17 32.42 26.14
CA ILE A 36 -38.05 31.87 27.16
C ILE A 36 -38.06 30.35 27.03
N PHE A 37 -37.53 29.65 28.04
CA PHE A 37 -37.68 28.19 28.19
C PHE A 37 -38.92 27.92 29.03
N THR A 38 -39.90 27.23 28.47
CA THR A 38 -41.04 26.70 29.23
C THR A 38 -40.63 25.35 29.83
N GLU A 39 -40.49 25.31 31.16
CA GLU A 39 -40.37 24.07 31.94
C GLU A 39 -41.70 23.31 31.96
N ILE A 40 -41.64 22.00 31.78
CA ILE A 40 -42.71 21.08 32.18
C ILE A 40 -42.10 20.14 33.23
N THR A 41 -42.53 20.30 34.47
CA THR A 41 -42.25 19.41 35.61
C THR A 41 -43.21 18.20 35.64
N PRO A 42 -42.82 17.09 36.31
CA PRO A 42 -43.51 15.81 36.29
C PRO A 42 -44.34 15.55 37.57
N GLU A 43 -45.50 14.90 37.46
CA GLU A 43 -46.18 14.15 38.54
C GLU A 43 -46.89 12.95 37.87
N ASP A 44 -46.44 11.71 38.10
CA ASP A 44 -46.77 10.79 39.21
C ASP A 44 -48.17 10.18 39.12
N GLU A 45 -48.22 8.88 38.80
CA GLU A 45 -49.10 7.85 39.40
C GLU A 45 -48.78 6.48 38.77
N GLY A 46 -48.13 5.58 39.53
CA GLY A 46 -48.22 4.12 39.31
C GLY A 46 -49.33 3.51 40.18
N PRO A 47 -49.38 2.18 40.43
CA PRO A 47 -48.72 1.07 39.74
C PRO A 47 -49.70 -0.13 39.46
N ALA A 48 -49.28 -1.11 38.66
CA ALA A 48 -49.82 -2.46 38.76
C ALA A 48 -48.74 -3.50 38.42
N GLN A 49 -48.39 -4.31 39.42
CA GLN A 49 -47.55 -5.51 39.36
C GLN A 49 -48.38 -6.76 38.98
N ILE A 50 -47.66 -7.90 38.89
CA ILE A 50 -48.04 -9.33 38.78
C ILE A 50 -47.91 -9.82 37.32
N ASP A 51 -47.09 -10.82 36.93
CA ASP A 51 -46.57 -11.97 37.66
C ASP A 51 -45.25 -12.53 37.08
N SER A 52 -44.59 -13.39 37.87
CA SER A 52 -43.32 -14.08 37.58
C SER A 52 -43.52 -15.55 37.18
N ALA A 53 -42.71 -16.08 36.25
CA ALA A 53 -42.20 -17.48 36.21
C ALA A 53 -41.21 -17.62 35.02
N LYS A 54 -39.89 -17.81 35.18
CA LYS A 54 -39.05 -18.97 35.59
C LYS A 54 -38.98 -20.16 34.59
N SER A 55 -37.73 -20.59 34.36
CA SER A 55 -37.25 -21.85 33.73
C SER A 55 -37.46 -22.00 32.22
N GLU A 56 -36.57 -22.60 31.40
CA GLU A 56 -35.27 -23.24 31.56
C GLU A 56 -34.74 -23.50 30.13
N ALA A 57 -33.42 -23.52 29.93
CA ALA A 57 -32.80 -24.10 28.74
C ALA A 57 -32.94 -25.63 28.77
N PRO A 58 -32.84 -26.30 27.61
CA PRO A 58 -31.69 -27.18 27.48
C PRO A 58 -30.99 -27.15 26.11
N ASP A 59 -29.68 -27.33 26.25
CA ASP A 59 -28.71 -27.98 25.38
C ASP A 59 -29.30 -28.99 24.37
N ASP A 60 -28.88 -28.91 23.10
CA ASP A 60 -28.71 -30.12 22.30
C ASP A 60 -27.55 -29.96 21.31
N SER A 61 -26.82 -31.06 21.21
CA SER A 61 -25.48 -31.16 20.65
C SER A 61 -25.49 -32.08 19.43
N VAL A 62 -24.51 -31.85 18.54
CA VAL A 62 -23.99 -32.78 17.53
C VAL A 62 -24.82 -32.99 16.25
N LYS A 63 -24.26 -32.56 15.11
CA LYS A 63 -23.91 -33.51 14.03
C LYS A 63 -22.82 -32.98 13.08
N ARG A 64 -21.71 -33.71 13.14
CA ARG A 64 -20.56 -33.75 12.23
C ARG A 64 -21.00 -34.49 10.96
N GLY A 65 -20.79 -33.90 9.79
CA GLY A 65 -21.07 -34.52 8.49
C GLY A 65 -20.03 -34.07 7.47
N ALA A 66 -19.09 -34.96 7.18
CA ALA A 66 -18.11 -34.82 6.12
C ALA A 66 -18.80 -34.84 4.74
N ALA A 67 -18.38 -33.95 3.85
CA ALA A 67 -18.60 -34.09 2.41
C ALA A 67 -17.26 -33.82 1.72
N VAL A 68 -16.57 -34.93 1.46
CA VAL A 68 -15.52 -35.05 0.45
C VAL A 68 -16.25 -35.21 -0.88
N ASP A 69 -16.02 -34.32 -1.84
CA ASP A 69 -16.33 -34.57 -3.24
C ASP A 69 -15.24 -33.99 -4.16
N THR A 70 -14.25 -34.84 -4.39
CA THR A 70 -13.78 -35.28 -5.71
C THR A 70 -13.97 -34.32 -6.90
N VAL A 71 -12.91 -33.59 -7.28
CA VAL A 71 -12.68 -33.21 -8.69
C VAL A 71 -11.30 -33.71 -9.12
N LYS A 72 -11.33 -34.95 -9.61
CA LYS A 72 -10.62 -35.52 -10.75
C LYS A 72 -9.28 -34.89 -11.15
N SER A 73 -8.21 -35.58 -10.77
CA SER A 73 -6.94 -35.64 -11.51
C SER A 73 -7.19 -36.15 -12.94
N ALA A 74 -6.64 -35.46 -13.94
CA ALA A 74 -6.43 -35.98 -15.28
C ALA A 74 -5.04 -35.56 -15.77
N ALA A 75 -4.15 -36.54 -15.64
CA ALA A 75 -2.88 -36.83 -16.31
C ALA A 75 -2.35 -35.92 -17.44
N VAL A 76 -1.02 -35.77 -17.35
CA VAL A 76 -0.03 -35.26 -18.30
C VAL A 76 0.06 -36.09 -19.58
N SER A 77 0.18 -35.45 -20.75
CA SER A 77 1.04 -35.90 -21.85
C SER A 77 1.33 -34.78 -22.88
N ASN A 78 2.62 -34.44 -22.99
CA ASN A 78 3.47 -34.01 -24.10
C ASN A 78 3.00 -33.02 -25.20
N GLU A 79 3.73 -31.90 -25.21
CA GLU A 79 4.28 -31.10 -26.33
C GLU A 79 3.39 -30.69 -27.51
N THR A 80 3.12 -29.39 -27.62
CA THR A 80 3.71 -28.47 -28.62
C THR A 80 3.29 -27.04 -28.24
N TYR A 81 4.22 -26.09 -28.32
CA TYR A 81 3.97 -24.67 -28.11
C TYR A 81 2.96 -24.14 -29.13
N ASP A 82 1.74 -23.84 -28.70
CA ASP A 82 0.84 -23.00 -29.48
C ASP A 82 -0.03 -22.11 -28.59
N ASN A 83 -0.06 -20.83 -28.93
CA ASN A 83 -0.90 -19.82 -28.30
C ASN A 83 -2.28 -19.87 -28.96
N ALA A 84 -3.24 -20.61 -28.41
CA ALA A 84 -4.67 -20.33 -28.62
C ALA A 84 -5.57 -21.24 -27.76
N ALA A 85 -6.20 -20.64 -26.74
CA ALA A 85 -7.61 -20.79 -26.37
C ALA A 85 -7.84 -20.16 -24.97
N GLU A 86 -7.83 -18.82 -24.89
CA GLU A 86 -8.40 -18.14 -23.73
C GLU A 86 -9.94 -18.24 -23.81
N GLU A 87 -10.52 -19.04 -22.92
CA GLU A 87 -11.96 -19.11 -22.75
C GLU A 87 -12.44 -17.85 -21.98
N ASN A 88 -12.94 -16.84 -22.70
CA ASN A 88 -13.87 -15.71 -22.38
C ASN A 88 -14.17 -15.24 -20.92
N LYS A 89 -13.44 -15.65 -19.88
CA LYS A 89 -13.68 -15.35 -18.46
C LYS A 89 -12.75 -14.25 -17.92
N SER A 90 -11.87 -13.71 -18.76
CA SER A 90 -10.78 -12.83 -18.34
C SER A 90 -11.18 -11.37 -18.07
N LEU A 91 -12.00 -10.75 -18.95
CA LEU A 91 -12.32 -9.32 -18.85
C LEU A 91 -13.31 -9.01 -17.73
N TRP A 92 -14.31 -9.88 -17.53
CA TRP A 92 -15.30 -9.73 -16.47
C TRP A 92 -14.68 -9.93 -15.08
N GLU A 93 -13.78 -10.90 -14.92
CA GLU A 93 -13.00 -11.08 -13.70
C GLU A 93 -12.12 -9.86 -13.40
N THR A 94 -11.45 -9.31 -14.42
CA THR A 94 -10.63 -8.08 -14.29
C THR A 94 -11.49 -6.87 -13.88
N PHE A 95 -12.70 -6.76 -14.43
CA PHE A 95 -13.66 -5.73 -14.02
C PHE A 95 -14.09 -5.88 -12.56
N ILE A 96 -14.42 -7.10 -12.12
CA ILE A 96 -14.81 -7.37 -10.73
C ILE A 96 -13.64 -7.12 -9.78
N ALA A 97 -12.42 -7.55 -10.13
CA ALA A 97 -11.22 -7.28 -9.35
C ALA A 97 -10.99 -5.76 -9.22
N GLY A 98 -11.21 -5.00 -10.30
CA GLY A 98 -11.21 -3.54 -10.28
C GLY A 98 -12.25 -2.96 -9.35
N LEU A 99 -13.49 -3.41 -9.47
CA LEU A 99 -14.60 -2.96 -8.64
C LEU A 99 -14.32 -3.18 -7.14
N VAL A 100 -13.85 -4.37 -6.77
CA VAL A 100 -13.46 -4.70 -5.38
C VAL A 100 -12.30 -3.83 -4.93
N GLY A 101 -11.27 -3.68 -5.77
CA GLY A 101 -10.13 -2.80 -5.50
C GLY A 101 -10.54 -1.35 -5.25
N GLY A 102 -11.51 -0.82 -6.01
CA GLY A 102 -12.00 0.55 -5.86
C GLY A 102 -12.80 0.75 -4.56
N PHE A 103 -13.58 -0.24 -4.12
CA PHE A 103 -14.26 -0.18 -2.82
C PHE A 103 -13.28 -0.28 -1.66
N LEU A 104 -12.25 -1.12 -1.76
CA LEU A 104 -11.18 -1.19 -0.76
C LEU A 104 -10.40 0.13 -0.70
N ALA A 105 -10.12 0.72 -1.86
CA ALA A 105 -9.46 2.02 -1.96
C ALA A 105 -10.24 3.10 -1.21
N PHE A 106 -11.57 3.16 -1.31
CA PHE A 106 -12.39 4.17 -0.62
C PHE A 106 -12.17 4.22 0.90
N ILE A 107 -11.83 3.09 1.52
CA ILE A 107 -11.57 2.98 2.97
C ILE A 107 -10.16 3.46 3.33
N MET A 108 -9.28 3.65 2.35
CA MET A 108 -7.92 4.14 2.57
C MET A 108 -7.92 5.56 3.16
N PRO A 109 -7.01 5.83 4.10
CA PRO A 109 -7.03 7.06 4.90
C PRO A 109 -6.75 8.33 4.08
N CYS A 110 -6.19 8.25 2.87
CA CYS A 110 -6.01 9.43 2.02
C CYS A 110 -7.27 9.80 1.21
N ILE A 111 -8.26 8.88 1.11
CA ILE A 111 -9.48 9.08 0.31
C ILE A 111 -10.67 9.43 1.20
N PHE A 112 -10.84 8.69 2.29
CA PHE A 112 -11.97 8.86 3.20
C PHE A 112 -12.16 10.30 3.71
N PRO A 113 -11.10 11.06 4.09
CA PRO A 113 -11.24 12.44 4.55
C PRO A 113 -11.72 13.43 3.48
N MET A 114 -11.63 13.08 2.20
CA MET A 114 -12.15 13.92 1.13
C MET A 114 -13.69 13.87 1.06
N VAL A 115 -14.34 12.86 1.66
CA VAL A 115 -15.81 12.74 1.65
C VAL A 115 -16.47 13.94 2.33
N PRO A 116 -16.11 14.34 3.57
CA PRO A 116 -16.62 15.59 4.17
C PRO A 116 -16.34 16.84 3.33
N LEU A 117 -15.18 16.94 2.67
CA LEU A 117 -14.84 18.08 1.81
C LEU A 117 -15.76 18.14 0.59
N THR A 118 -15.97 17.00 -0.08
CA THR A 118 -16.91 16.86 -1.20
C THR A 118 -18.32 17.27 -0.78
N ILE A 119 -18.79 16.77 0.36
CA ILE A 119 -20.13 17.11 0.87
C ILE A 119 -20.24 18.61 1.18
N SER A 120 -19.25 19.20 1.86
CA SER A 120 -19.22 20.64 2.16
C SER A 120 -19.26 21.50 0.89
N TYR A 121 -18.51 21.10 -0.13
CA TYR A 121 -18.49 21.75 -1.43
C TYR A 121 -19.85 21.74 -2.12
N PHE A 122 -20.52 20.58 -2.20
CA PHE A 122 -21.83 20.47 -2.85
C PHE A 122 -22.98 21.04 -2.00
N THR A 123 -22.86 21.00 -0.67
CA THR A 123 -23.88 21.58 0.25
C THR A 123 -23.88 23.11 0.16
N LYS A 124 -22.71 23.76 0.06
CA LYS A 124 -22.60 25.22 -0.10
C LYS A 124 -22.99 25.72 -1.49
N ARG A 125 -23.02 24.84 -2.50
CA ARG A 125 -23.25 25.17 -3.92
C ARG A 125 -24.61 24.74 -4.45
N ALA A 126 -25.36 23.96 -3.67
CA ALA A 126 -26.69 23.46 -4.05
C ALA A 126 -27.75 24.57 -3.98
N GLY A 127 -27.93 25.30 -5.08
CA GLY A 127 -29.08 26.20 -5.24
C GLY A 127 -30.40 25.42 -5.25
N SER A 128 -30.60 24.53 -6.23
CA SER A 128 -31.77 23.63 -6.32
C SER A 128 -31.37 22.16 -6.31
N ARG A 129 -32.24 21.27 -5.81
CA ARG A 129 -31.99 19.83 -5.70
C ARG A 129 -31.59 19.19 -7.03
N GLU A 130 -32.27 19.56 -8.12
CA GLU A 130 -31.98 19.06 -9.47
C GLU A 130 -30.60 19.48 -9.99
N LYS A 131 -30.20 20.75 -9.74
CA LYS A 131 -28.87 21.24 -10.11
C LYS A 131 -27.78 20.56 -9.28
N GLY A 132 -28.02 20.30 -7.99
CA GLY A 132 -27.10 19.56 -7.13
C GLY A 132 -26.87 18.12 -7.62
N ILE A 133 -27.93 17.40 -8.00
CA ILE A 133 -27.83 16.04 -8.55
C ILE A 133 -27.05 16.05 -9.88
N GLY A 134 -27.36 16.98 -10.78
CA GLY A 134 -26.65 17.11 -12.06
C GLY A 134 -25.15 17.37 -11.86
N GLN A 135 -24.79 18.26 -10.94
CA GLN A 135 -23.39 18.55 -10.61
C GLN A 135 -22.67 17.35 -9.96
N ALA A 136 -23.35 16.59 -9.09
CA ALA A 136 -22.81 15.38 -8.47
C ALA A 136 -22.58 14.24 -9.48
N LEU A 137 -23.46 14.07 -10.47
CA LEU A 137 -23.29 13.11 -11.56
C LEU A 137 -22.11 13.49 -12.46
N ILE A 138 -21.97 14.78 -12.79
CA ILE A 138 -20.82 15.28 -13.56
C ILE A 138 -19.52 15.06 -12.78
N TYR A 139 -19.54 15.25 -11.45
CA TYR A 139 -18.40 14.97 -10.60
C TYR A 139 -18.00 13.48 -10.63
N GLY A 140 -18.96 12.58 -10.47
CA GLY A 140 -18.72 11.13 -10.58
C GLY A 140 -18.18 10.73 -11.94
N LEU A 141 -18.79 11.24 -13.00
CA LEU A 141 -18.31 10.99 -14.36
C LEU A 141 -16.89 11.54 -14.59
N SER A 142 -16.59 12.71 -14.02
CA SER A 142 -15.24 13.30 -14.08
C SER A 142 -14.22 12.40 -13.38
N ILE A 143 -14.52 11.84 -12.21
CA ILE A 143 -13.65 10.88 -11.52
C ILE A 143 -13.38 9.67 -12.42
N ILE A 144 -14.41 9.08 -13.01
CA ILE A 144 -14.28 7.91 -13.90
C ILE A 144 -13.39 8.23 -15.10
N VAL A 145 -13.68 9.32 -15.80
CA VAL A 145 -12.92 9.74 -16.99
C VAL A 145 -11.47 10.02 -16.63
N ILE A 146 -11.22 10.74 -15.53
CA ILE A 146 -9.87 11.09 -15.09
C ILE A 146 -9.09 9.83 -14.72
N TYR A 147 -9.63 8.90 -13.94
CA TYR A 147 -8.90 7.68 -13.57
C TYR A 147 -8.59 6.78 -14.76
N VAL A 148 -9.56 6.57 -15.65
CA VAL A 148 -9.35 5.76 -16.86
C VAL A 148 -8.34 6.46 -17.78
N ALA A 149 -8.48 7.77 -17.96
CA ALA A 149 -7.52 8.56 -18.74
C ALA A 149 -6.13 8.53 -18.13
N PHE A 150 -5.97 8.71 -16.81
CA PHE A 150 -4.68 8.61 -16.13
C PHE A 150 -4.08 7.22 -16.26
N GLY A 151 -4.86 6.16 -16.02
CA GLY A 151 -4.39 4.77 -16.16
C GLY A 151 -3.90 4.47 -17.59
N LEU A 152 -4.67 4.85 -18.60
CA LEU A 152 -4.31 4.69 -20.01
C LEU A 152 -3.13 5.58 -20.42
N LEU A 153 -3.18 6.86 -20.06
CA LEU A 153 -2.13 7.84 -20.37
C LEU A 153 -0.81 7.44 -19.76
N ILE A 154 -0.80 7.01 -18.50
CA ILE A 154 0.40 6.52 -17.83
C ILE A 154 0.95 5.28 -18.54
N THR A 155 0.07 4.34 -18.89
CA THR A 155 0.46 3.11 -19.61
C THR A 155 1.08 3.44 -20.98
N VAL A 156 0.53 4.40 -21.71
CA VAL A 156 1.01 4.81 -23.05
C VAL A 156 2.27 5.67 -22.99
N LEU A 157 2.33 6.66 -22.08
CA LEU A 157 3.43 7.62 -21.98
C LEU A 157 4.67 7.00 -21.33
N PHE A 158 4.50 6.30 -20.21
CA PHE A 158 5.61 5.78 -19.41
C PHE A 158 5.91 4.31 -19.70
N GLY A 159 4.96 3.55 -20.25
CA GLY A 159 5.06 2.10 -20.33
C GLY A 159 5.07 1.45 -18.93
N SER A 160 5.04 0.11 -18.89
CA SER A 160 5.11 -0.64 -17.62
C SER A 160 6.39 -0.33 -16.83
N ALA A 161 7.50 -0.14 -17.54
CA ALA A 161 8.80 0.16 -16.91
C ALA A 161 8.91 1.59 -16.36
N GLY A 162 8.34 2.59 -17.03
CA GLY A 162 8.37 3.97 -16.53
C GLY A 162 7.47 4.15 -15.30
N LEU A 163 6.34 3.42 -15.24
CA LEU A 163 5.48 3.44 -14.06
C LEU A 163 6.14 2.75 -12.85
N ASN A 164 6.85 1.64 -13.09
CA ASN A 164 7.66 1.00 -12.05
C ASN A 164 8.78 1.93 -11.56
N ALA A 165 9.50 2.57 -12.48
CA ALA A 165 10.57 3.51 -12.13
C ALA A 165 10.06 4.77 -11.40
N LEU A 166 8.87 5.28 -11.74
CA LEU A 166 8.23 6.39 -11.03
C LEU A 166 7.82 5.99 -9.62
N SER A 167 7.21 4.80 -9.48
CA SER A 167 6.76 4.27 -8.18
C SER A 167 7.94 3.95 -7.25
N ALA A 168 9.06 3.50 -7.80
CA ALA A 168 10.31 3.26 -7.07
C ALA A 168 11.20 4.50 -6.91
N SER A 169 10.80 5.66 -7.45
CA SER A 169 11.62 6.87 -7.41
C SER A 169 11.70 7.44 -5.99
N GLY A 170 12.92 7.62 -5.48
CA GLY A 170 13.15 8.23 -4.16
C GLY A 170 12.58 9.64 -4.03
N LEU A 171 12.72 10.48 -5.08
CA LEU A 171 12.18 11.84 -5.08
C LEU A 171 10.65 11.84 -5.04
N PHE A 172 10.01 11.01 -5.85
CA PHE A 172 8.55 10.91 -5.88
C PHE A 172 8.01 10.47 -4.52
N ASN A 173 8.56 9.40 -3.95
CA ASN A 173 8.19 8.92 -2.62
C ASN A 173 8.44 9.98 -1.53
N PHE A 174 9.55 10.71 -1.59
CA PHE A 174 9.84 11.77 -0.61
C PHE A 174 8.86 12.95 -0.70
N LEU A 175 8.47 13.37 -1.91
CA LEU A 175 7.43 14.39 -2.09
C LEU A 175 6.07 13.93 -1.55
N PHE A 176 5.73 12.65 -1.76
CA PHE A 176 4.52 12.06 -1.19
C PHE A 176 4.56 11.98 0.33
N PHE A 177 5.70 11.61 0.92
CA PHE A 177 5.89 11.67 2.37
C PHE A 177 5.58 13.08 2.91
N LEU A 178 6.15 14.13 2.32
CA LEU A 178 5.88 15.51 2.74
C LEU A 178 4.41 15.89 2.60
N LEU A 179 3.77 15.50 1.48
CA LEU A 179 2.35 15.75 1.25
C LEU A 179 1.47 15.08 2.31
N LEU A 180 1.71 13.80 2.62
CA LEU A 180 0.93 13.05 3.62
C LEU A 180 1.17 13.59 5.04
N VAL A 181 2.39 14.03 5.37
CA VAL A 181 2.67 14.71 6.64
C VAL A 181 1.89 16.02 6.76
N ILE A 182 1.84 16.82 5.68
CA ILE A 182 1.04 18.05 5.65
C ILE A 182 -0.45 17.75 5.87
N PHE A 183 -0.98 16.68 5.26
CA PHE A 183 -2.36 16.25 5.48
C PHE A 183 -2.60 15.75 6.91
N ALA A 184 -1.68 14.97 7.48
CA ALA A 184 -1.77 14.52 8.87
C ALA A 184 -1.79 15.72 9.84
N ILE A 185 -0.94 16.72 9.63
CA ILE A 185 -0.93 17.97 10.42
C ILE A 185 -2.26 18.73 10.28
N SER A 186 -2.83 18.77 9.08
CA SER A 186 -4.17 19.33 8.84
C SER A 186 -5.27 18.56 9.59
N PHE A 187 -5.15 17.23 9.68
CA PHE A 187 -6.09 16.40 10.45
C PHE A 187 -5.95 16.55 11.97
N PHE A 188 -4.74 16.83 12.49
CA PHE A 188 -4.56 17.21 13.89
C PHE A 188 -5.12 18.60 14.24
N GLY A 189 -5.56 19.37 13.24
CA GLY A 189 -6.24 20.65 13.46
C GLY A 189 -5.30 21.86 13.55
N ALA A 190 -4.04 21.73 13.10
CA ALA A 190 -3.13 22.87 13.05
C ALA A 190 -3.56 23.93 12.01
N PHE A 191 -4.12 23.48 10.90
CA PHE A 191 -4.77 24.31 9.87
C PHE A 191 -5.78 23.44 9.11
N GLU A 192 -6.83 24.05 8.55
CA GLU A 192 -7.69 23.36 7.61
C GLU A 192 -7.20 23.64 6.19
N ILE A 193 -6.89 22.58 5.42
CA ILE A 193 -6.63 22.72 3.99
C ILE A 193 -7.97 22.94 3.28
N THR A 194 -8.50 24.16 3.39
CA THR A 194 -9.53 24.65 2.49
C THR A 194 -8.83 25.28 1.31
N LEU A 195 -9.18 24.88 0.09
CA LEU A 195 -8.73 25.61 -1.09
C LEU A 195 -9.12 27.08 -0.93
N PRO A 196 -8.18 28.02 -1.14
CA PRO A 196 -8.49 29.43 -0.96
C PRO A 196 -9.71 29.76 -1.79
N SER A 197 -10.74 30.31 -1.15
CA SER A 197 -12.01 30.65 -1.80
C SER A 197 -11.77 31.56 -3.01
N SER A 198 -10.73 32.40 -2.97
CA SER A 198 -10.29 33.22 -4.10
C SER A 198 -9.80 32.42 -5.32
N PHE A 199 -9.20 31.24 -5.14
CA PHE A 199 -8.75 30.37 -6.23
C PHE A 199 -9.92 29.56 -6.82
N VAL A 200 -10.77 29.00 -5.96
CA VAL A 200 -12.01 28.32 -6.36
C VAL A 200 -12.93 29.30 -7.09
N ASN A 201 -13.14 30.49 -6.53
CA ASN A 201 -13.94 31.54 -7.14
C ASN A 201 -13.32 32.10 -8.43
N LYS A 202 -11.99 32.11 -8.60
CA LYS A 202 -11.34 32.51 -9.87
C LYS A 202 -11.51 31.48 -10.97
N ILE A 203 -11.43 30.20 -10.62
CA ILE A 203 -11.66 29.09 -11.55
C ILE A 203 -13.14 29.06 -11.93
N ASP A 204 -14.02 29.27 -10.96
CA ASP A 204 -15.47 29.34 -11.17
C ASP A 204 -15.87 30.60 -11.94
N SER A 205 -15.30 31.78 -11.67
CA SER A 205 -15.60 33.02 -12.41
C SER A 205 -15.06 33.00 -13.84
N LYS A 206 -13.96 32.27 -14.12
CA LYS A 206 -13.53 31.98 -15.50
C LYS A 206 -14.39 30.91 -16.17
N ALA A 207 -15.01 30.03 -15.39
CA ALA A 207 -15.96 29.02 -15.85
C ALA A 207 -17.42 29.50 -15.85
N ASP A 208 -17.72 30.77 -15.53
CA ASP A 208 -19.07 31.34 -15.54
C ASP A 208 -19.66 31.43 -16.95
N ASN A 209 -18.82 31.48 -17.99
CA ASN A 209 -19.26 31.29 -19.39
C ASN A 209 -19.54 29.82 -19.74
N SER A 210 -19.27 28.88 -18.83
CA SER A 210 -19.39 27.43 -19.02
C SER A 210 -19.93 26.72 -17.76
N LYS A 211 -21.10 27.13 -17.28
CA LYS A 211 -21.94 26.36 -16.33
C LYS A 211 -21.22 25.74 -15.11
N GLY A 212 -20.16 26.35 -14.56
CA GLY A 212 -19.50 25.87 -13.33
C GLY A 212 -18.84 24.47 -13.41
N LEU A 213 -18.71 23.89 -14.61
CA LEU A 213 -18.16 22.54 -14.83
C LEU A 213 -16.65 22.45 -14.55
N GLY A 214 -15.91 23.54 -14.78
CA GLY A 214 -14.45 23.58 -14.61
C GLY A 214 -13.99 23.33 -13.17
N GLY A 215 -14.69 23.91 -12.18
CA GLY A 215 -14.39 23.71 -10.76
C GLY A 215 -14.62 22.25 -10.31
N ILE A 216 -15.70 21.62 -10.80
CA ILE A 216 -16.02 20.21 -10.50
C ILE A 216 -14.96 19.27 -11.07
N PHE A 217 -14.54 19.51 -12.32
CA PHE A 217 -13.47 18.72 -12.95
C PHE A 217 -12.14 18.86 -12.20
N PHE A 218 -11.76 20.07 -11.78
CA PHE A 218 -10.53 20.29 -11.02
C PHE A 218 -10.56 19.63 -9.63
N MET A 219 -11.71 19.63 -8.96
CA MET A 219 -11.91 18.88 -7.70
C MET A 219 -11.73 17.38 -7.93
N ALA A 220 -12.33 16.82 -8.98
CA ALA A 220 -12.18 15.41 -9.32
C ALA A 220 -10.73 15.05 -9.68
N ALA A 221 -10.02 15.94 -10.40
CA ALA A 221 -8.61 15.76 -10.74
C ALA A 221 -7.71 15.77 -9.50
N SER A 222 -7.98 16.67 -8.56
CA SER A 222 -7.24 16.75 -7.29
C SER A 222 -7.44 15.49 -6.45
N LEU A 223 -8.67 15.00 -6.33
CA LEU A 223 -8.98 13.74 -5.67
C LEU A 223 -8.25 12.56 -6.32
N ALA A 224 -8.33 12.46 -7.65
CA ALA A 224 -7.69 11.36 -8.39
C ALA A 224 -6.17 11.36 -8.22
N LEU A 225 -5.52 12.52 -8.24
CA LEU A 225 -4.08 12.65 -8.07
C LEU A 225 -3.60 12.24 -6.67
N VAL A 226 -4.28 12.69 -5.62
CA VAL A 226 -3.94 12.32 -4.24
C VAL A 226 -4.23 10.84 -3.98
N SER A 227 -5.38 10.36 -4.45
CA SER A 227 -5.80 8.98 -4.25
C SER A 227 -4.95 7.97 -5.02
N PHE A 228 -4.50 8.29 -6.25
CA PHE A 228 -3.63 7.40 -7.03
C PHE A 228 -2.39 6.96 -6.25
N SER A 229 -1.85 7.84 -5.40
CA SER A 229 -0.64 7.55 -4.65
C SER A 229 -0.84 6.58 -3.48
N CYS A 230 -2.00 6.61 -2.84
CA CYS A 230 -2.34 5.64 -1.79
C CYS A 230 -2.92 4.33 -2.36
N THR A 231 -3.43 4.36 -3.60
CA THR A 231 -4.03 3.20 -4.28
C THR A 231 -3.08 2.50 -5.24
N GLY A 232 -1.86 3.03 -5.40
CA GLY A 232 -0.81 2.51 -6.27
C GLY A 232 -0.58 1.00 -6.16
N PRO A 233 -0.48 0.40 -4.95
CA PRO A 233 -0.32 -1.05 -4.82
C PRO A 233 -1.50 -1.85 -5.39
N ILE A 234 -2.73 -1.41 -5.13
CA ILE A 234 -3.96 -2.08 -5.60
C ILE A 234 -4.04 -1.97 -7.11
N ILE A 235 -3.91 -0.75 -7.64
CA ILE A 235 -3.92 -0.47 -9.08
C ILE A 235 -2.78 -1.21 -9.78
N GLY A 236 -1.57 -1.21 -9.21
CA GLY A 236 -0.40 -1.89 -9.75
C GLY A 236 -0.61 -3.39 -9.89
N THR A 237 -1.10 -4.06 -8.84
CA THR A 237 -1.41 -5.51 -8.92
C THR A 237 -2.47 -5.82 -9.98
N LEU A 238 -3.50 -4.99 -10.06
CA LEU A 238 -4.58 -5.15 -11.01
C LEU A 238 -4.10 -4.94 -12.45
N LEU A 239 -3.30 -3.88 -12.69
CA LEU A 239 -2.76 -3.58 -14.01
C LEU A 239 -1.80 -4.66 -14.48
N VAL A 240 -0.95 -5.21 -13.60
CA VAL A 240 -0.03 -6.30 -13.95
C VAL A 240 -0.79 -7.56 -14.35
N GLN A 241 -1.79 -7.98 -13.56
CA GLN A 241 -2.62 -9.14 -13.88
C GLN A 241 -3.44 -8.94 -15.16
N ALA A 242 -3.90 -7.71 -15.42
CA ALA A 242 -4.63 -7.38 -16.63
C ALA A 242 -3.70 -7.31 -17.86
N SER A 243 -2.47 -6.82 -17.71
CA SER A 243 -1.49 -6.69 -18.79
C SER A 243 -0.87 -8.03 -19.22
N SER A 244 -0.81 -9.03 -18.33
CA SER A 244 -0.30 -10.37 -18.70
C SER A 244 -1.18 -11.11 -19.70
N LYS A 245 -2.36 -10.57 -20.04
CA LYS A 245 -3.36 -11.17 -20.93
C LYS A 245 -3.37 -10.55 -22.34
N GLY A 246 -2.33 -9.80 -22.70
CA GLY A 246 -2.00 -9.43 -24.10
C GLY A 246 -2.83 -8.33 -24.75
N GLU A 247 -4.00 -7.96 -24.24
CA GLU A 247 -4.87 -6.93 -24.81
C GLU A 247 -4.85 -5.62 -24.00
N LEU A 248 -4.65 -4.48 -24.69
CA LEU A 248 -4.72 -3.12 -24.10
C LEU A 248 -6.09 -2.82 -23.45
N LEU A 249 -7.10 -3.62 -23.79
CA LEU A 249 -8.48 -3.50 -23.35
C LEU A 249 -8.68 -3.98 -21.89
N ALA A 250 -7.92 -4.99 -21.44
CA ALA A 250 -8.06 -5.53 -20.09
C ALA A 250 -7.65 -4.52 -18.99
N PRO A 251 -6.50 -3.82 -19.07
CA PRO A 251 -6.15 -2.74 -18.15
C PRO A 251 -7.18 -1.60 -18.11
N ALA A 252 -7.75 -1.24 -19.28
CA ALA A 252 -8.76 -0.20 -19.38
C ALA A 252 -10.05 -0.58 -18.64
N ILE A 253 -10.52 -1.82 -18.82
CA ILE A 253 -11.72 -2.34 -18.15
C ILE A 253 -11.50 -2.44 -16.63
N GLY A 254 -10.32 -2.90 -16.20
CA GLY A 254 -9.98 -2.97 -14.78
C GLY A 254 -9.94 -1.59 -14.12
N MET A 255 -9.31 -0.61 -14.77
CA MET A 255 -9.30 0.79 -14.31
C MET A 255 -10.69 1.42 -14.31
N PHE A 256 -11.54 1.08 -15.28
CA PHE A 256 -12.93 1.53 -15.32
C PHE A 256 -13.73 0.96 -14.13
N GLY A 257 -13.59 -0.34 -13.83
CA GLY A 257 -14.21 -0.96 -12.65
C GLY A 257 -13.75 -0.32 -11.35
N PHE A 258 -12.44 -0.08 -11.21
CA PHE A 258 -11.86 0.61 -10.05
C PHE A 258 -12.42 2.03 -9.89
N ALA A 259 -12.42 2.81 -10.97
CA ALA A 259 -12.88 4.20 -10.94
C ALA A 259 -14.39 4.30 -10.69
N LEU A 260 -15.17 3.37 -11.22
CA LEU A 260 -16.62 3.29 -10.98
C LEU A 260 -16.92 3.02 -9.50
N ALA A 261 -16.26 2.03 -8.91
CA ALA A 261 -16.41 1.72 -7.49
C ALA A 261 -15.99 2.88 -6.59
N LEU A 262 -14.93 3.61 -6.94
CA LEU A 262 -14.50 4.81 -6.21
C LEU A 262 -15.49 5.97 -6.38
N ALA A 263 -15.99 6.21 -7.60
CA ALA A 263 -16.87 7.35 -7.90
C ALA A 263 -18.24 7.22 -7.23
N LEU A 264 -18.79 6.00 -7.13
CA LEU A 264 -20.10 5.73 -6.52
C LEU A 264 -20.29 6.34 -5.13
N PRO A 265 -19.47 6.03 -4.10
CA PRO A 265 -19.65 6.58 -2.75
C PRO A 265 -19.50 8.10 -2.70
N PHE A 266 -18.61 8.69 -3.52
CA PHE A 266 -18.45 10.15 -3.62
C PHE A 266 -19.65 10.83 -4.27
N THR A 267 -20.17 10.27 -5.38
CA THR A 267 -21.36 10.77 -6.05
C THR A 267 -22.60 10.63 -5.17
N LEU A 268 -22.75 9.50 -4.47
CA LEU A 268 -23.84 9.30 -3.52
C LEU A 268 -23.77 10.31 -2.36
N SER A 269 -22.57 10.53 -1.81
CA SER A 269 -22.34 11.53 -0.77
C SER A 269 -22.70 12.96 -1.23
N ALA A 270 -22.45 13.28 -2.50
CA ALA A 270 -22.82 14.56 -3.10
C ALA A 270 -24.33 14.68 -3.43
N ILE A 271 -25.00 13.60 -3.83
CA ILE A 271 -26.45 13.56 -4.16
C ILE A 271 -27.32 13.68 -2.90
N PHE A 272 -26.87 13.09 -1.79
CA PHE A 272 -27.61 13.08 -0.53
C PHE A 272 -26.88 13.86 0.58
N PRO A 273 -26.78 15.21 0.49
CA PRO A 273 -26.25 16.02 1.61
C PRO A 273 -27.03 15.77 2.92
N GLY A 274 -28.32 15.43 2.81
CA GLY A 274 -29.20 15.07 3.90
C GLY A 274 -28.81 13.79 4.66
N PHE A 275 -28.11 12.84 4.03
CA PHE A 275 -27.63 11.62 4.69
C PHE A 275 -26.54 11.92 5.73
N LEU A 276 -25.74 12.97 5.52
CA LEU A 276 -24.85 13.51 6.54
C LEU A 276 -25.53 14.50 7.49
N SER A 277 -26.66 15.09 7.10
CA SER A 277 -27.47 15.93 8.01
C SER A 277 -28.18 15.08 9.09
N SER A 278 -28.36 13.77 8.85
CA SER A 278 -28.74 12.76 9.85
C SER A 278 -27.56 12.18 10.64
N MET A 279 -26.32 12.49 10.27
CA MET A 279 -25.16 12.21 11.10
C MET A 279 -25.17 13.27 12.21
N PRO A 280 -25.09 12.88 13.50
CA PRO A 280 -25.30 13.80 14.62
C PRO A 280 -24.43 15.04 14.45
N LYS A 281 -25.06 16.23 14.47
CA LYS A 281 -24.43 17.55 14.26
C LYS A 281 -23.02 17.55 14.84
N SER A 282 -22.01 17.53 13.96
CA SER A 282 -20.61 17.97 14.17
C SER A 282 -20.15 18.00 15.65
N GLY A 283 -20.40 16.93 16.39
CA GLY A 283 -19.97 16.81 17.76
C GLY A 283 -18.47 16.51 17.78
N GLY A 284 -17.87 16.48 18.98
CA GLY A 284 -16.46 16.08 19.14
C GLY A 284 -16.13 14.71 18.55
N TRP A 285 -17.11 13.87 18.21
CA TRP A 285 -16.87 12.61 17.50
C TRP A 285 -16.27 12.77 16.10
N LEU A 286 -16.75 13.72 15.29
CA LEU A 286 -16.19 13.92 13.94
C LEU A 286 -14.75 14.43 14.03
N ASN A 287 -14.45 15.28 15.01
CA ASN A 287 -13.08 15.71 15.29
C ASN A 287 -12.21 14.53 15.74
N SER A 288 -12.74 13.64 16.58
CA SER A 288 -12.01 12.42 16.96
C SER A 288 -11.70 11.50 15.79
N VAL A 289 -12.65 11.32 14.86
CA VAL A 289 -12.39 10.54 13.63
C VAL A 289 -11.30 11.21 12.80
N LYS A 290 -11.36 12.53 12.61
CA LYS A 290 -10.33 13.32 11.91
C LYS A 290 -8.94 13.11 12.53
N VAL A 291 -8.81 13.25 13.85
CA VAL A 291 -7.53 13.07 14.56
C VAL A 291 -7.03 11.63 14.46
N CYS A 292 -7.91 10.61 14.58
CA CYS A 292 -7.52 9.21 14.38
C CYS A 292 -7.00 8.95 12.97
N LEU A 293 -7.67 9.50 11.95
CA LEU A 293 -7.20 9.43 10.57
C LEU A 293 -5.86 10.16 10.40
N GLY A 294 -5.63 11.26 11.12
CA GLY A 294 -4.33 11.95 11.15
C GLY A 294 -3.19 11.07 11.67
N PHE A 295 -3.42 10.29 12.74
CA PHE A 295 -2.43 9.32 13.22
C PHE A 295 -2.17 8.20 12.21
N LEU A 296 -3.22 7.65 11.59
CA LEU A 296 -3.10 6.61 10.56
C LEU A 296 -2.37 7.12 9.31
N GLU A 297 -2.69 8.34 8.87
CA GLU A 297 -2.05 9.00 7.73
C GLU A 297 -0.56 9.23 8.01
N LEU A 298 -0.22 9.69 9.22
CA LEU A 298 1.17 9.89 9.63
C LEU A 298 1.94 8.56 9.65
N ALA A 299 1.34 7.48 10.15
CA ALA A 299 1.95 6.15 10.15
C ALA A 299 2.24 5.67 8.71
N LEU A 300 1.28 5.83 7.79
CA LEU A 300 1.45 5.47 6.39
C LEU A 300 2.45 6.37 5.65
N ALA A 301 2.55 7.66 6.02
CA ALA A 301 3.55 8.55 5.46
C ALA A 301 4.98 7.99 5.66
N LEU A 302 5.24 7.34 6.80
CA LEU A 302 6.54 6.72 7.08
C LEU A 302 6.90 5.62 6.09
N LYS A 303 5.93 4.97 5.42
CA LYS A 303 6.23 4.01 4.33
C LYS A 303 6.92 4.70 3.17
N PHE A 304 6.44 5.87 2.77
CA PHE A 304 7.01 6.62 1.65
C PHE A 304 8.39 7.17 2.01
N LEU A 305 8.59 7.57 3.27
CA LEU A 305 9.92 7.91 3.78
C LEU A 305 10.87 6.70 3.70
N SER A 306 10.42 5.52 4.14
CA SER A 306 11.18 4.27 4.03
C SER A 306 11.49 3.90 2.57
N SER A 307 10.53 4.03 1.65
CA SER A 307 10.79 3.79 0.23
C SER A 307 11.83 4.75 -0.34
N ALA A 308 11.81 6.02 0.07
CA ALA A 308 12.81 7.00 -0.35
C ALA A 308 14.20 6.72 0.24
N ASP A 309 14.24 6.30 1.50
CA ASP A 309 15.47 5.87 2.19
C ASP A 309 16.17 4.72 1.48
N LEU A 310 15.39 3.67 1.15
CA LEU A 310 15.85 2.49 0.44
C LEU A 310 16.30 2.81 -0.99
N ALA A 311 15.62 3.71 -1.70
CA ALA A 311 16.01 4.11 -3.05
C ALA A 311 17.33 4.90 -3.08
N TRP A 312 17.63 5.67 -2.04
CA TRP A 312 18.84 6.49 -1.94
C TRP A 312 19.97 5.86 -1.11
N HIS A 313 19.78 4.64 -0.58
CA HIS A 313 20.73 3.96 0.31
C HIS A 313 21.19 4.87 1.47
N TRP A 314 20.26 5.58 2.11
CA TRP A 314 20.61 6.44 3.23
C TRP A 314 20.94 5.65 4.51
N GLU A 315 20.34 4.46 4.69
CA GLU A 315 20.59 3.52 5.81
C GLU A 315 20.51 4.21 7.20
N TRP A 316 19.57 5.14 7.36
CA TRP A 316 19.29 5.77 8.66
C TRP A 316 17.85 5.58 9.11
N PHE A 317 16.98 5.09 8.23
CA PHE A 317 15.57 4.84 8.52
C PHE A 317 15.28 3.34 8.44
N ASP A 318 16.02 2.60 9.27
CA ASP A 318 15.96 1.15 9.35
C ASP A 318 14.66 0.65 9.99
N ARG A 319 14.49 -0.67 9.94
CA ARG A 319 13.29 -1.35 10.44
C ARG A 319 12.96 -1.00 11.89
N GLU A 320 13.93 -0.87 12.78
CA GLU A 320 13.67 -0.51 14.19
C GLU A 320 13.10 0.89 14.32
N ILE A 321 13.67 1.87 13.61
CA ILE A 321 13.22 3.27 13.68
C ILE A 321 11.79 3.36 13.14
N PHE A 322 11.52 2.68 12.02
CA PHE A 322 10.17 2.58 11.47
C PHE A 322 9.18 1.98 12.49
N LEU A 323 9.51 0.84 13.09
CA LEU A 323 8.64 0.16 14.07
C LEU A 323 8.46 0.99 15.35
N VAL A 324 9.50 1.64 15.87
CA VAL A 324 9.40 2.50 17.06
C VAL A 324 8.46 3.68 16.79
N LEU A 325 8.59 4.36 15.65
CA LEU A 325 7.70 5.45 15.29
C LEU A 325 6.25 4.98 15.15
N TRP A 326 6.03 3.82 14.52
CA TRP A 326 4.70 3.21 14.45
C TRP A 326 4.14 2.90 15.84
N ILE A 327 4.90 2.25 16.72
CA ILE A 327 4.49 1.95 18.10
C ILE A 327 4.10 3.24 18.82
N VAL A 328 4.93 4.29 18.74
CA VAL A 328 4.65 5.59 19.37
C VAL A 328 3.38 6.21 18.83
N ILE A 329 3.18 6.23 17.51
CA ILE A 329 1.98 6.78 16.87
C ILE A 329 0.71 6.06 17.35
N PHE A 330 0.70 4.72 17.36
CA PHE A 330 -0.47 3.95 17.81
C PHE A 330 -0.69 4.03 19.33
N VAL A 331 0.37 4.17 20.13
CA VAL A 331 0.24 4.46 21.57
C VAL A 331 -0.39 5.83 21.79
N LEU A 332 0.09 6.87 21.08
CA LEU A 332 -0.48 8.22 21.16
C LEU A 332 -1.95 8.25 20.71
N MET A 333 -2.29 7.53 19.64
CA MET A 333 -3.67 7.38 19.19
C MET A 333 -4.54 6.69 20.25
N GLY A 334 -4.03 5.65 20.91
CA GLY A 334 -4.73 4.98 22.02
C GLY A 334 -4.96 5.92 23.22
N ILE A 335 -3.94 6.69 23.61
CA ILE A 335 -4.01 7.69 24.69
C ILE A 335 -5.00 8.82 24.33
N TYR A 336 -5.01 9.25 23.06
CA TYR A 336 -5.98 10.21 22.54
C TYR A 336 -7.42 9.70 22.65
N LEU A 337 -7.67 8.45 22.25
CA LEU A 337 -8.99 7.83 22.32
C LEU A 337 -9.51 7.69 23.77
N LEU A 338 -8.60 7.54 24.74
CA LEU A 338 -8.92 7.59 26.17
C LEU A 338 -9.19 9.01 26.71
N GLY A 339 -9.09 10.04 25.86
CA GLY A 339 -9.35 11.44 26.21
C GLY A 339 -8.26 12.12 27.03
N LYS A 340 -7.06 11.54 27.10
CA LYS A 340 -5.90 12.10 27.85
C LYS A 340 -5.13 13.15 27.06
N ILE A 341 -5.18 13.09 25.73
CA ILE A 341 -4.67 14.12 24.82
C ILE A 341 -5.89 14.83 24.22
N LYS A 342 -5.84 16.17 24.13
CA LYS A 342 -6.87 16.99 23.52
C LYS A 342 -6.24 17.98 22.54
N PHE A 343 -6.81 18.11 21.36
CA PHE A 343 -6.45 19.12 20.37
C PHE A 343 -7.39 20.33 20.47
N SER A 344 -7.02 21.43 19.83
CA SER A 344 -7.70 22.74 19.91
C SER A 344 -9.18 22.72 19.51
N HIS A 345 -9.63 21.71 18.76
CA HIS A 345 -11.02 21.59 18.28
C HIS A 345 -11.75 20.40 18.93
N ASP A 346 -11.17 19.78 19.95
CA ASP A 346 -11.82 18.74 20.74
C ASP A 346 -12.73 19.34 21.82
N SER A 347 -13.89 18.70 22.00
CA SER A 347 -14.80 18.95 23.12
C SER A 347 -14.39 18.16 24.36
N ASP A 348 -14.70 18.68 25.55
CA ASP A 348 -14.44 17.98 26.80
C ASP A 348 -15.21 16.66 26.92
N LEU A 349 -14.55 15.65 27.49
CA LEU A 349 -15.08 14.30 27.66
C LEU A 349 -15.21 13.99 29.16
N PRO A 350 -16.44 13.95 29.71
CA PRO A 350 -16.66 13.58 31.10
C PRO A 350 -16.40 12.08 31.34
N TYR A 351 -16.64 11.23 30.33
CA TYR A 351 -16.40 9.79 30.38
C TYR A 351 -15.93 9.27 29.01
N VAL A 352 -15.21 8.15 29.02
CA VAL A 352 -14.79 7.46 27.79
C VAL A 352 -15.96 6.61 27.30
N SER A 353 -16.40 6.83 26.07
CA SER A 353 -17.47 6.02 25.48
C SER A 353 -16.97 4.60 25.15
N VAL A 354 -17.87 3.62 25.23
CA VAL A 354 -17.56 2.21 24.97
C VAL A 354 -16.88 2.00 23.60
N PRO A 355 -17.33 2.62 22.48
CA PRO A 355 -16.65 2.47 21.20
C PRO A 355 -15.21 3.00 21.22
N ARG A 356 -14.96 4.14 21.89
CA ARG A 356 -13.61 4.71 22.00
C ARG A 356 -12.68 3.81 22.82
N LEU A 357 -13.22 3.18 23.86
CA LEU A 357 -12.46 2.20 24.64
C LEU A 357 -12.03 1.01 23.78
N PHE A 358 -12.94 0.43 22.97
CA PHE A 358 -12.59 -0.67 22.06
C PHE A 358 -11.55 -0.26 21.01
N PHE A 359 -11.67 0.94 20.41
CA PHE A 359 -10.65 1.44 19.49
C PHE A 359 -9.31 1.72 20.18
N ALA A 360 -9.30 2.20 21.43
CA ALA A 360 -8.08 2.38 22.19
C ALA A 360 -7.40 1.02 22.48
N ILE A 361 -8.18 0.02 22.90
CA ILE A 361 -7.69 -1.36 23.11
C ILE A 361 -7.11 -1.91 21.81
N LEU A 362 -7.78 -1.73 20.67
CA LEU A 362 -7.27 -2.15 19.36
C LEU A 362 -5.94 -1.47 19.03
N SER A 363 -5.85 -0.16 19.26
CA SER A 363 -4.64 0.63 19.03
C SER A 363 -3.46 0.15 19.89
N PHE A 364 -3.68 -0.06 21.18
CA PHE A 364 -2.65 -0.59 22.08
C PHE A 364 -2.28 -2.04 21.76
N SER A 365 -3.25 -2.87 21.42
CA SER A 365 -3.00 -4.26 21.02
C SER A 365 -2.13 -4.31 19.77
N PHE A 366 -2.40 -3.44 18.79
CA PHE A 366 -1.59 -3.32 17.59
C PHE A 366 -0.17 -2.80 17.90
N ALA A 367 -0.05 -1.80 18.78
CA ALA A 367 1.26 -1.32 19.24
C ALA A 367 2.07 -2.43 19.93
N LEU A 368 1.45 -3.20 20.83
CA LEU A 368 2.09 -4.32 21.52
C LEU A 368 2.46 -5.47 20.56
N TYR A 369 1.64 -5.74 19.55
CA TYR A 369 1.93 -6.74 18.51
C TYR A 369 3.22 -6.44 17.73
N MET A 370 3.59 -5.17 17.57
CA MET A 370 4.83 -4.76 16.89
C MET A 370 6.08 -4.87 17.76
N VAL A 371 5.96 -4.93 19.09
CA VAL A 371 7.11 -4.94 20.02
C VAL A 371 8.06 -6.12 19.77
N PRO A 372 7.60 -7.37 19.55
CA PRO A 372 8.48 -8.47 19.15
C PRO A 372 9.28 -8.20 17.86
N GLY A 373 8.75 -7.36 16.96
CA GLY A 373 9.42 -6.96 15.73
C GLY A 373 10.73 -6.20 15.97
N LEU A 374 10.80 -5.39 17.05
CA LEU A 374 12.03 -4.69 17.48
C LEU A 374 13.17 -5.66 17.84
N PHE A 375 12.83 -6.92 18.05
CA PHE A 375 13.73 -7.98 18.48
C PHE A 375 13.98 -9.03 17.38
N GLY A 376 13.59 -8.72 16.14
CA GLY A 376 13.83 -9.55 14.96
C GLY A 376 12.74 -10.58 14.70
N ALA A 377 11.58 -10.51 15.37
CA ALA A 377 10.44 -11.33 14.99
C ALA A 377 9.83 -10.84 13.65
N PRO A 378 9.29 -11.76 12.83
CA PRO A 378 8.51 -11.37 11.66
C PRO A 378 7.19 -10.72 12.11
N VAL A 379 6.89 -9.55 11.54
CA VAL A 379 5.65 -8.81 11.81
C VAL A 379 4.78 -8.95 10.57
N SER A 380 4.02 -10.04 10.48
CA SER A 380 3.30 -10.43 9.26
C SER A 380 2.29 -9.38 8.79
N VAL A 381 1.65 -8.64 9.71
CA VAL A 381 0.68 -7.58 9.34
C VAL A 381 1.35 -6.40 8.63
N LEU A 382 2.61 -6.10 8.94
CA LEU A 382 3.40 -5.03 8.32
C LEU A 382 4.34 -5.55 7.24
N SER A 383 4.21 -6.82 6.85
CA SER A 383 5.06 -7.42 5.83
C SER A 383 4.87 -6.71 4.48
N GLY A 384 6.00 -6.32 3.89
CA GLY A 384 6.06 -5.48 2.69
C GLY A 384 5.86 -3.98 2.93
N LEU A 385 5.30 -3.57 4.07
CA LEU A 385 5.20 -2.16 4.46
C LEU A 385 6.43 -1.71 5.26
N ALA A 386 6.87 -2.51 6.23
CA ALA A 386 8.08 -2.22 6.99
C ALA A 386 9.34 -2.39 6.12
N PRO A 387 10.44 -1.69 6.43
CA PRO A 387 11.75 -1.97 5.85
C PRO A 387 12.12 -3.45 6.01
N PRO A 388 12.84 -4.05 5.06
CA PRO A 388 13.20 -5.46 5.12
C PRO A 388 14.07 -5.79 6.33
N MET A 389 13.98 -7.04 6.81
CA MET A 389 14.65 -7.49 8.04
C MET A 389 16.18 -7.37 8.01
N ASN A 390 16.80 -7.33 6.82
CA ASN A 390 18.24 -7.15 6.65
C ASN A 390 18.73 -5.71 6.95
N THR A 391 17.82 -4.74 7.13
CA THR A 391 18.14 -3.39 7.61
C THR A 391 18.19 -3.33 9.14
N GLN A 392 17.73 -4.37 9.84
CA GLN A 392 17.68 -4.40 11.29
C GLN A 392 19.05 -4.70 11.90
N ASP A 393 19.54 -3.81 12.77
CA ASP A 393 20.78 -3.94 13.52
C ASP A 393 20.66 -4.95 14.67
N PHE A 394 19.50 -4.99 15.36
CA PHE A 394 19.31 -5.84 16.55
C PHE A 394 18.31 -6.99 16.33
N ILE A 395 18.79 -8.24 16.42
CA ILE A 395 17.96 -9.46 16.34
C ILE A 395 18.29 -10.37 17.54
N LEU A 396 17.30 -10.63 18.41
CA LEU A 396 17.49 -11.25 19.74
C LEU A 396 17.87 -12.75 19.68
N ASN A 397 17.46 -13.46 18.62
CA ASN A 397 17.93 -14.81 18.29
C ASN A 397 19.05 -14.81 17.22
N GLY A 398 19.55 -13.63 16.85
CA GLY A 398 20.68 -13.46 15.94
C GLY A 398 22.00 -13.59 16.69
N SER A 399 22.15 -14.65 17.50
CA SER A 399 23.41 -15.01 18.14
C SER A 399 24.44 -15.32 17.07
N SER A 400 25.05 -14.28 16.48
CA SER A 400 25.80 -14.37 15.23
C SER A 400 25.01 -15.10 14.13
N SER A 401 24.75 -14.42 13.02
CA SER A 401 24.85 -15.12 11.75
C SER A 401 26.31 -15.60 11.59
N ALA A 402 26.72 -16.58 12.41
CA ALA A 402 27.62 -17.60 11.94
C ALA A 402 27.01 -18.03 10.60
N PRO A 403 27.76 -17.94 9.51
CA PRO A 403 27.24 -18.23 8.18
C PRO A 403 26.50 -19.55 8.28
N SER A 404 25.20 -19.56 7.96
CA SER A 404 24.43 -20.79 7.77
C SER A 404 25.36 -21.77 7.09
N ALA A 405 25.75 -22.83 7.83
CA ALA A 405 26.91 -23.68 7.57
C ALA A 405 27.29 -23.57 6.11
N SER A 406 28.31 -22.73 5.84
CA SER A 406 28.75 -22.41 4.49
C SER A 406 28.67 -23.69 3.68
N SER A 407 27.75 -23.78 2.70
CA SER A 407 27.84 -24.86 1.73
C SER A 407 29.30 -24.82 1.27
N ALA A 408 30.05 -25.89 1.53
CA ALA A 408 31.50 -25.88 1.37
C ALA A 408 31.79 -25.56 -0.11
N GLY A 409 32.06 -24.29 -0.43
CA GLY A 409 32.08 -23.80 -1.81
C GLY A 409 31.54 -22.39 -2.06
N PHE A 410 30.63 -21.84 -1.24
CA PHE A 410 30.09 -20.48 -1.51
C PHE A 410 31.19 -19.41 -1.37
N PRO A 411 31.32 -18.46 -2.32
CA PRO A 411 32.40 -17.48 -2.30
C PRO A 411 32.31 -16.53 -1.09
N ALA A 412 33.47 -16.20 -0.51
CA ALA A 412 33.56 -15.30 0.65
C ALA A 412 33.17 -13.85 0.34
N LYS A 413 33.28 -13.44 -0.93
CA LYS A 413 32.85 -12.13 -1.43
C LYS A 413 32.14 -12.33 -2.76
N VAL A 414 30.99 -11.70 -2.90
CA VAL A 414 30.14 -11.69 -4.10
C VAL A 414 30.14 -10.28 -4.66
N LYS A 415 30.01 -10.11 -5.98
CA LYS A 415 29.89 -8.77 -6.57
C LYS A 415 28.68 -8.03 -6.02
N HIS A 416 28.84 -6.72 -5.82
CA HIS A 416 27.82 -5.82 -5.26
C HIS A 416 27.36 -6.10 -3.82
N SER A 417 27.96 -7.06 -3.11
CA SER A 417 27.62 -7.38 -1.73
C SER A 417 27.90 -6.26 -0.72
N GLU A 418 28.63 -5.22 -1.14
CA GLU A 418 28.88 -4.01 -0.33
C GLU A 418 27.67 -3.07 -0.28
N SER A 419 26.80 -3.11 -1.30
CA SER A 419 25.62 -2.24 -1.44
C SER A 419 24.30 -3.02 -1.37
N LEU A 420 24.32 -4.32 -1.68
CA LEU A 420 23.15 -5.18 -1.70
C LEU A 420 23.29 -6.26 -0.62
N LYS A 421 22.28 -6.39 0.23
CA LYS A 421 22.25 -7.35 1.35
C LYS A 421 21.24 -8.46 1.03
N PRO A 422 21.61 -9.74 1.17
CA PRO A 422 20.68 -10.83 0.90
C PRO A 422 19.56 -10.89 1.96
N PRO A 423 18.43 -11.54 1.67
CA PRO A 423 17.40 -11.84 2.66
C PRO A 423 17.97 -12.63 3.84
N VAL A 424 17.45 -12.37 5.03
CA VAL A 424 17.93 -13.00 6.27
C VAL A 424 17.81 -14.52 6.16
N GLY A 425 18.94 -15.22 6.35
CA GLY A 425 19.00 -16.69 6.28
C GLY A 425 19.26 -17.26 4.89
N PHE A 426 19.38 -16.43 3.85
CA PHE A 426 19.65 -16.85 2.47
C PHE A 426 21.02 -16.36 1.98
N GLN A 427 21.60 -17.11 1.04
CA GLN A 427 22.80 -16.70 0.30
C GLN A 427 22.35 -16.39 -1.13
N ALA A 428 22.77 -15.24 -1.66
CA ALA A 428 22.36 -14.77 -2.97
C ALA A 428 23.54 -14.18 -3.75
N PHE A 429 23.51 -14.32 -5.07
CA PHE A 429 24.34 -13.57 -6.00
C PHE A 429 23.60 -12.34 -6.51
N PHE A 430 24.32 -11.23 -6.71
CA PHE A 430 23.75 -10.00 -7.26
C PHE A 430 24.21 -9.68 -8.70
N ASP A 431 25.11 -10.50 -9.24
CA ASP A 431 25.57 -10.45 -10.62
C ASP A 431 25.17 -11.75 -11.32
N LEU A 432 24.53 -11.63 -12.49
CA LEU A 432 24.01 -12.77 -13.24
C LEU A 432 25.13 -13.74 -13.67
N ASP A 433 26.23 -13.19 -14.19
CA ASP A 433 27.34 -13.96 -14.73
C ASP A 433 28.03 -14.76 -13.61
N GLU A 434 28.32 -14.10 -12.48
CA GLU A 434 28.94 -14.73 -11.31
C GLU A 434 28.07 -15.86 -10.73
N GLY A 435 26.76 -15.63 -10.60
CA GLY A 435 25.83 -16.65 -10.10
C GLY A 435 25.71 -17.85 -11.03
N LEU A 436 25.68 -17.64 -12.35
CA LEU A 436 25.64 -18.70 -13.36
C LEU A 436 26.92 -19.55 -13.37
N GLU A 437 28.08 -18.92 -13.25
CA GLU A 437 29.35 -19.64 -13.15
C GLU A 437 29.40 -20.52 -11.90
N TYR A 438 28.91 -20.01 -10.78
CA TYR A 438 28.80 -20.80 -9.56
C TYR A 438 27.83 -21.97 -9.71
N ALA A 439 26.64 -21.73 -10.28
CA ALA A 439 25.63 -22.76 -10.54
C ALA A 439 26.18 -23.92 -11.36
N LYS A 440 26.94 -23.62 -12.42
CA LYS A 440 27.62 -24.64 -13.25
C LYS A 440 28.65 -25.44 -12.46
N LYS A 441 29.38 -24.82 -11.53
CA LYS A 441 30.39 -25.50 -10.70
C LYS A 441 29.74 -26.46 -9.69
N VAL A 442 28.61 -26.08 -9.11
CA VAL A 442 27.93 -26.88 -8.07
C VAL A 442 26.87 -27.84 -8.63
N GLY A 443 26.59 -27.81 -9.93
CA GLY A 443 25.64 -28.73 -10.57
C GLY A 443 24.18 -28.45 -10.19
N LYS A 444 23.80 -27.19 -9.94
CA LYS A 444 22.44 -26.82 -9.47
C LYS A 444 21.75 -25.85 -10.42
N PRO A 445 20.41 -25.93 -10.56
CA PRO A 445 19.64 -24.94 -11.31
C PRO A 445 19.71 -23.56 -10.66
N VAL A 446 19.40 -22.52 -11.43
CA VAL A 446 19.33 -21.14 -10.93
C VAL A 446 17.88 -20.75 -10.65
N LEU A 447 17.69 -20.05 -9.52
CA LEU A 447 16.48 -19.29 -9.22
C LEU A 447 16.81 -17.81 -9.45
N LEU A 448 16.33 -17.25 -10.56
CA LEU A 448 16.41 -15.81 -10.81
C LEU A 448 15.24 -15.13 -10.10
N ASP A 449 15.57 -14.24 -9.18
CA ASP A 449 14.63 -13.40 -8.44
C ASP A 449 14.77 -11.95 -8.93
N PHE A 450 13.90 -11.54 -9.86
CA PHE A 450 13.81 -10.14 -10.25
C PHE A 450 13.04 -9.37 -9.19
N THR A 451 13.79 -8.58 -8.43
CA THR A 451 13.32 -7.97 -7.18
C THR A 451 13.55 -6.46 -7.18
N GLY A 452 13.16 -5.82 -6.08
CA GLY A 452 13.46 -4.41 -5.86
C GLY A 452 13.48 -4.05 -4.38
N HIS A 453 14.22 -3.00 -4.05
CA HIS A 453 14.31 -2.40 -2.72
C HIS A 453 12.94 -1.93 -2.23
N THR A 454 12.19 -1.26 -3.11
CA THR A 454 10.88 -0.67 -2.80
C THR A 454 9.70 -1.61 -3.10
N CYS A 455 9.99 -2.82 -3.59
CA CYS A 455 8.99 -3.79 -4.03
C CYS A 455 8.29 -4.47 -2.83
N VAL A 456 7.11 -3.96 -2.48
CA VAL A 456 6.26 -4.47 -1.38
C VAL A 456 5.98 -5.97 -1.51
N ASN A 457 5.59 -6.43 -2.70
CA ASN A 457 5.26 -7.84 -2.93
C ASN A 457 6.49 -8.76 -2.83
N CYS A 458 7.67 -8.28 -3.24
CA CYS A 458 8.92 -9.01 -3.11
C CYS A 458 9.28 -9.23 -1.64
N ARG A 459 9.24 -8.15 -0.84
CA ARG A 459 9.49 -8.23 0.60
C ARG A 459 8.45 -9.12 1.31
N ARG A 460 7.19 -9.07 0.87
CA ARG A 460 6.12 -9.92 1.38
C ARG A 460 6.34 -11.41 1.10
N MET A 461 6.84 -11.76 -0.08
CA MET A 461 7.23 -13.14 -0.40
C MET A 461 8.38 -13.61 0.51
N GLU A 462 9.39 -12.77 0.73
CA GLU A 462 10.52 -13.09 1.59
C GLU A 462 10.08 -13.31 3.05
N ASP A 463 9.26 -12.41 3.59
CA ASP A 463 8.82 -12.44 4.99
C ASP A 463 7.80 -13.55 5.32
N LEU A 464 6.96 -13.96 4.35
CA LEU A 464 5.83 -14.86 4.59
C LEU A 464 6.01 -16.25 3.96
N VAL A 465 6.63 -16.32 2.78
CA VAL A 465 6.71 -17.55 1.99
C VAL A 465 8.10 -18.18 2.09
N TRP A 466 9.15 -17.39 1.96
CA TRP A 466 10.52 -17.94 1.96
C TRP A 466 10.98 -18.41 3.34
N VAL A 467 10.47 -17.79 4.41
CA VAL A 467 10.75 -18.23 5.79
C VAL A 467 10.15 -19.60 6.13
N ASP A 468 9.23 -20.13 5.32
CA ASP A 468 8.72 -21.48 5.50
C ASP A 468 9.84 -22.52 5.37
N LYS A 469 9.74 -23.60 6.17
CA LYS A 469 10.80 -24.60 6.26
C LYS A 469 11.00 -25.34 4.93
N GLU A 470 9.93 -25.66 4.21
CA GLU A 470 10.00 -26.42 2.97
C GLU A 470 10.52 -25.54 1.83
N VAL A 471 9.92 -24.37 1.65
CA VAL A 471 10.33 -23.39 0.63
C VAL A 471 11.78 -22.95 0.87
N GLY A 472 12.09 -22.56 2.10
CA GLY A 472 13.44 -22.13 2.47
C GLY A 472 14.48 -23.22 2.23
N ARG A 473 14.16 -24.49 2.53
CA ARG A 473 15.05 -25.62 2.25
C ARG A 473 15.30 -25.78 0.74
N LEU A 474 14.25 -25.77 -0.08
CA LEU A 474 14.37 -25.88 -1.54
C LEU A 474 15.28 -24.77 -2.11
N ILE A 475 15.04 -23.51 -1.72
CA ILE A 475 15.84 -22.37 -2.21
C ILE A 475 17.30 -22.48 -1.76
N LYS A 476 17.56 -22.85 -0.50
CA LYS A 476 18.93 -22.88 0.07
C LYS A 476 19.74 -24.08 -0.42
N GLU A 477 19.11 -25.23 -0.59
CA GLU A 477 19.80 -26.49 -0.82
C GLU A 477 19.79 -26.92 -2.29
N GLU A 478 18.71 -26.67 -3.02
CA GLU A 478 18.53 -27.20 -4.38
C GLU A 478 18.79 -26.16 -5.48
N TYR A 479 18.76 -24.86 -5.14
CA TYR A 479 18.94 -23.77 -6.10
C TYR A 479 20.16 -22.90 -5.80
N VAL A 480 20.69 -22.27 -6.86
CA VAL A 480 21.54 -21.08 -6.72
C VAL A 480 20.66 -19.85 -6.90
N LEU A 481 20.49 -19.08 -5.82
CA LEU A 481 19.70 -17.85 -5.81
C LEU A 481 20.50 -16.69 -6.42
N ILE A 482 19.93 -16.05 -7.44
CA ILE A 482 20.46 -14.85 -8.07
C ILE A 482 19.40 -13.76 -7.97
N GLN A 483 19.67 -12.72 -7.19
CA GLN A 483 18.78 -11.58 -7.00
C GLN A 483 19.15 -10.42 -7.91
N LEU A 484 18.24 -10.08 -8.81
CA LEU A 484 18.41 -9.02 -9.80
C LEU A 484 17.54 -7.84 -9.39
N TYR A 485 18.15 -6.86 -8.73
CA TYR A 485 17.47 -5.62 -8.31
C TYR A 485 17.20 -4.74 -9.53
N ALA A 486 15.93 -4.54 -9.87
CA ALA A 486 15.50 -3.76 -11.03
C ALA A 486 15.29 -2.27 -10.73
N ASP A 487 15.23 -1.89 -9.44
CA ASP A 487 15.06 -0.51 -8.97
C ASP A 487 16.34 0.13 -8.41
N ASP A 488 17.48 -0.57 -8.41
CA ASP A 488 18.76 0.03 -8.02
C ASP A 488 19.26 1.00 -9.09
N ARG A 489 19.55 2.25 -8.67
CA ARG A 489 20.07 3.32 -9.53
C ARG A 489 21.49 3.77 -9.14
N ASN A 490 22.03 3.19 -8.07
CA ASN A 490 23.26 3.63 -7.43
C ASN A 490 24.48 2.88 -7.98
N ILE A 491 24.30 1.61 -8.37
CA ILE A 491 25.33 0.80 -9.01
C ILE A 491 25.34 1.11 -10.51
N LYS A 492 26.45 1.67 -11.01
CA LYS A 492 26.63 1.98 -12.43
C LYS A 492 27.19 0.79 -13.20
N MET A 493 26.66 0.60 -14.41
CA MET A 493 27.12 -0.46 -15.30
C MET A 493 28.46 -0.09 -15.95
N PRO A 494 29.37 -1.06 -16.17
CA PRO A 494 30.58 -0.85 -16.97
C PRO A 494 30.24 -0.37 -18.38
N ALA A 495 31.05 0.54 -18.92
CA ALA A 495 30.78 1.18 -20.21
C ALA A 495 30.60 0.18 -21.37
N GLU A 496 31.22 -1.01 -21.28
CA GLU A 496 31.10 -2.07 -22.30
C GLU A 496 29.75 -2.80 -22.26
N LYS A 497 29.05 -2.79 -21.11
CA LYS A 497 27.74 -3.46 -20.94
C LYS A 497 26.55 -2.52 -21.18
N ILE A 498 26.78 -1.21 -21.22
CA ILE A 498 25.73 -0.21 -21.44
C ILE A 498 25.20 -0.34 -22.87
N HIS A 499 23.89 -0.47 -23.01
CA HIS A 499 23.22 -0.49 -24.31
C HIS A 499 21.89 0.27 -24.26
N HIS A 500 21.40 0.67 -25.43
CA HIS A 500 20.10 1.34 -25.53
C HIS A 500 18.97 0.30 -25.61
N SER A 501 18.11 0.26 -24.59
CA SER A 501 16.94 -0.59 -24.56
C SER A 501 15.83 -0.06 -25.47
N LYS A 502 15.37 -0.89 -26.41
CA LYS A 502 14.20 -0.58 -27.25
C LYS A 502 12.89 -0.62 -26.45
N ILE A 503 12.82 -1.47 -25.42
CA ILE A 503 11.61 -1.67 -24.62
C ILE A 503 11.46 -0.56 -23.58
N LEU A 504 12.55 -0.21 -22.88
CA LEU A 504 12.56 0.84 -21.86
C LEU A 504 12.70 2.25 -22.46
N LYS A 505 13.06 2.35 -23.75
CA LYS A 505 13.33 3.60 -24.49
C LYS A 505 14.39 4.48 -23.79
N ARG A 506 15.43 3.85 -23.24
CA ARG A 506 16.54 4.51 -22.53
C ARG A 506 17.79 3.63 -22.51
N ASN A 507 18.91 4.22 -22.11
CA ASN A 507 20.16 3.48 -21.87
C ASN A 507 20.14 2.72 -20.55
N THR A 508 20.85 1.59 -20.49
CA THR A 508 21.04 0.76 -19.30
C THR A 508 22.31 1.15 -18.54
N ASP A 509 22.38 2.40 -18.08
CA ASP A 509 23.57 2.97 -17.42
C ASP A 509 23.74 2.54 -15.95
N ASP A 510 22.68 2.00 -15.34
CA ASP A 510 22.68 1.44 -13.99
C ASP A 510 22.22 -0.02 -13.95
N LEU A 511 22.58 -0.70 -12.86
CA LEU A 511 22.29 -2.12 -12.65
C LEU A 511 20.79 -2.41 -12.75
N GLY A 512 19.95 -1.53 -12.21
CA GLY A 512 18.52 -1.76 -12.23
C GLY A 512 17.89 -1.63 -13.61
N TYR A 513 18.27 -0.65 -14.43
CA TYR A 513 17.82 -0.59 -15.82
C TYR A 513 18.37 -1.74 -16.66
N TRP A 514 19.60 -2.20 -16.39
CA TRP A 514 20.14 -3.38 -17.05
C TRP A 514 19.35 -4.64 -16.70
N ASN A 515 19.08 -4.87 -15.40
CA ASN A 515 18.27 -6.00 -14.93
C ASN A 515 16.84 -5.94 -15.47
N LEU A 516 16.23 -4.75 -15.49
CA LEU A 516 14.88 -4.55 -16.01
C LEU A 516 14.81 -4.80 -17.53
N ASP A 517 15.82 -4.37 -18.29
CA ASP A 517 15.87 -4.68 -19.73
C ASP A 517 16.09 -6.17 -19.98
N PHE A 518 16.97 -6.81 -19.21
CA PHE A 518 17.18 -8.25 -19.29
C PHE A 518 15.88 -9.01 -19.02
N GLN A 519 15.14 -8.62 -17.97
CA GLN A 519 13.81 -9.16 -17.65
C GLN A 519 12.84 -9.01 -18.83
N ALA A 520 12.77 -7.80 -19.38
CA ALA A 520 11.88 -7.42 -20.47
C ALA A 520 12.16 -8.22 -21.75
N THR A 521 13.43 -8.27 -22.14
CA THR A 521 13.88 -8.81 -23.41
C THR A 521 13.88 -10.33 -23.39
N LYS A 522 14.30 -10.96 -22.28
CA LYS A 522 14.40 -12.43 -22.17
C LYS A 522 13.08 -13.08 -21.79
N TYR A 523 12.28 -12.46 -20.92
CA TYR A 523 11.10 -13.08 -20.32
C TYR A 523 9.78 -12.35 -20.63
N GLY A 524 9.81 -11.22 -21.35
CA GLY A 524 8.60 -10.50 -21.76
C GLY A 524 7.83 -9.86 -20.61
N SER A 525 8.50 -9.58 -19.47
CA SER A 525 7.87 -9.01 -18.27
C SER A 525 8.75 -7.96 -17.62
N ASN A 526 8.11 -6.93 -17.04
CA ASN A 526 8.76 -5.84 -16.32
C ASN A 526 8.24 -5.69 -14.87
N ALA A 527 7.44 -6.66 -14.41
CA ALA A 527 6.81 -6.63 -13.10
C ALA A 527 7.72 -7.30 -12.06
N GLN A 528 7.74 -6.78 -10.83
CA GLN A 528 8.42 -7.42 -9.70
C GLN A 528 7.39 -7.80 -8.61
N PRO A 529 7.58 -8.94 -7.91
CA PRO A 529 8.61 -9.95 -8.15
C PRO A 529 8.34 -10.75 -9.44
N LEU A 530 9.41 -11.22 -10.08
CA LEU A 530 9.33 -12.28 -11.09
C LEU A 530 10.35 -13.36 -10.75
N TYR A 531 9.86 -14.59 -10.56
CA TYR A 531 10.67 -15.76 -10.32
C TYR A 531 10.83 -16.57 -11.59
N VAL A 532 12.07 -16.88 -11.95
CA VAL A 532 12.40 -17.74 -13.09
C VAL A 532 13.29 -18.89 -12.62
N LEU A 533 12.78 -20.11 -12.74
CA LEU A 533 13.56 -21.33 -12.55
C LEU A 533 14.21 -21.68 -13.89
N ALA A 534 15.53 -21.59 -13.99
CA ALA A 534 16.24 -21.78 -15.24
C ALA A 534 17.43 -22.74 -15.09
N GLY A 535 17.80 -23.36 -16.22
CA GLY A 535 19.07 -24.04 -16.37
C GLY A 535 20.21 -23.06 -16.69
N TYR A 536 21.36 -23.60 -17.07
CA TYR A 536 22.56 -22.80 -17.37
C TYR A 536 22.47 -21.97 -18.67
N ASP A 537 21.46 -22.24 -19.50
CA ASP A 537 21.15 -21.53 -20.75
C ASP A 537 20.18 -20.36 -20.55
N LEU A 538 19.78 -20.11 -19.29
CA LEU A 538 18.80 -19.10 -18.89
C LEU A 538 17.40 -19.28 -19.50
N ASN A 539 17.13 -20.45 -20.10
CA ASN A 539 15.80 -20.77 -20.58
C ASN A 539 14.94 -21.25 -19.40
N PRO A 540 13.68 -20.77 -19.30
CA PRO A 540 12.81 -21.13 -18.21
C PRO A 540 12.46 -22.62 -18.27
N LEU A 541 12.72 -23.35 -17.19
CA LEU A 541 12.34 -24.76 -17.04
C LEU A 541 10.81 -24.89 -16.92
N VAL A 542 10.21 -23.93 -16.23
CA VAL A 542 8.75 -23.80 -16.05
C VAL A 542 8.34 -22.35 -16.31
N LYS A 543 7.04 -22.14 -16.56
CA LYS A 543 6.50 -20.79 -16.80
C LYS A 543 6.93 -19.84 -15.67
N PRO A 544 7.55 -18.69 -15.97
CA PRO A 544 7.87 -17.68 -14.96
C PRO A 544 6.64 -17.26 -14.16
N GLN A 545 6.81 -17.03 -12.86
CA GLN A 545 5.72 -16.69 -11.96
C GLN A 545 5.97 -15.36 -11.27
N GLY A 546 4.89 -14.62 -11.02
CA GLY A 546 4.90 -13.43 -10.16
C GLY A 546 4.86 -13.77 -8.67
N ALA A 547 4.24 -12.91 -7.87
CA ALA A 547 4.03 -13.19 -6.45
C ALA A 547 3.00 -14.32 -6.25
N ILE A 548 3.40 -15.38 -5.53
CA ILE A 548 2.54 -16.49 -5.11
C ILE A 548 2.58 -16.56 -3.58
N PHE A 549 1.55 -16.00 -2.93
CA PHE A 549 1.53 -15.92 -1.47
C PHE A 549 1.12 -17.23 -0.77
N ASP A 550 0.64 -18.23 -1.52
CA ASP A 550 0.39 -19.56 -0.99
C ASP A 550 1.68 -20.39 -0.94
N VAL A 551 2.05 -20.82 0.26
CA VAL A 551 3.31 -21.54 0.52
C VAL A 551 3.39 -22.86 -0.23
N LYS A 552 2.27 -23.61 -0.30
CA LYS A 552 2.25 -24.92 -0.95
C LYS A 552 2.34 -24.79 -2.46
N GLU A 553 1.64 -23.82 -3.02
CA GLU A 553 1.71 -23.50 -4.45
C GLU A 553 3.13 -23.08 -4.86
N TYR A 554 3.78 -22.23 -4.06
CA TYR A 554 5.15 -21.82 -4.35
C TYR A 554 6.17 -22.96 -4.16
N ALA A 555 6.00 -23.82 -3.15
CA ALA A 555 6.83 -25.02 -2.99
C ALA A 555 6.67 -25.98 -4.18
N ALA A 556 5.44 -26.20 -4.65
CA ALA A 556 5.17 -27.01 -5.84
C ALA A 556 5.79 -26.40 -7.10
N TYR A 557 5.75 -25.07 -7.23
CA TYR A 557 6.43 -24.35 -8.31
C TYR A 557 7.94 -24.61 -8.30
N LEU A 558 8.61 -24.44 -7.16
CA LEU A 558 10.04 -24.74 -7.00
C LEU A 558 10.35 -26.21 -7.34
N GLN A 559 9.58 -27.15 -6.78
CA GLN A 559 9.79 -28.57 -7.03
C GLN A 559 9.67 -28.92 -8.54
N SER A 560 8.68 -28.33 -9.23
CA SER A 560 8.47 -28.58 -10.66
C SER A 560 9.65 -28.14 -11.54
N GLY A 561 10.35 -27.06 -11.17
CA GLY A 561 11.57 -26.65 -11.87
C GLY A 561 12.71 -27.63 -11.63
N LEU A 562 12.87 -28.10 -10.39
CA LEU A 562 13.92 -29.03 -9.99
C LEU A 562 13.77 -30.38 -10.69
N ASP A 563 12.54 -30.90 -10.77
CA ASP A 563 12.24 -32.16 -11.43
C ASP A 563 12.58 -32.10 -12.94
N LYS A 564 12.23 -30.98 -13.60
CA LYS A 564 12.58 -30.76 -15.00
C LYS A 564 14.08 -30.61 -15.22
N PHE A 565 14.79 -29.93 -14.31
CA PHE A 565 16.24 -29.82 -14.39
C PHE A 565 16.93 -31.19 -14.30
N LYS A 566 16.53 -32.00 -13.30
CA LYS A 566 17.05 -33.36 -13.12
C LYS A 566 16.77 -34.26 -14.34
N THR A 567 15.59 -34.13 -14.93
CA THR A 567 15.23 -34.86 -16.17
C THR A 567 16.10 -34.43 -17.35
N ALA A 568 16.36 -33.13 -17.50
CA ALA A 568 17.21 -32.60 -18.57
C ALA A 568 18.69 -33.00 -18.43
N GLU A 569 19.20 -33.13 -17.20
CA GLU A 569 20.56 -33.65 -16.97
C GLU A 569 20.68 -35.15 -17.20
N GLN A 570 19.63 -35.95 -16.92
CA GLN A 570 19.63 -37.40 -17.20
C GLN A 570 19.57 -37.74 -18.69
N THR A 571 19.13 -36.80 -19.53
CA THR A 571 18.99 -36.99 -20.98
C THR A 571 20.24 -36.53 -21.76
N LYS A 572 21.20 -35.90 -21.08
CA LYS A 572 22.51 -35.50 -21.62
C LYS A 572 23.57 -36.55 -21.28
#